data_AF-A0A7X8VH45-F1
#
_entry.id   AF-A0A7X8VH45-F1
#
_cell.length_a   1.000
_cell.length_b   1.000
_cell.length_c   1.000
_cell.angle_alpha   90.00
_cell.angle_beta   90.00
_cell.angle_gamma   90.00
#
_symmetry.space_group_name_H-M   'P 1'
#
loop_
_entity.id
_entity.type
_entity.pdbx_description
1 polymer ?
#
loop_
_entity_poly.entity_id
_entity_poly.type
_entity_poly.pdbx_seq_one_letter_code
_entity_poly.pdbx_strand_id
1 'polypeptide(L)'
;MRRKSPNTRRYYSHWDAVRRWDIPFISAHFDLDALTGGKTHTTVFSYRARYQKKGHQVHYCTLNVPAKYLLCDERTGEGIVAPPLAYLQVVGDLDDLEAVLLAILFCAFPRGVHSRPLTTVAELRRCAEEMRWHRGREKALRALRYAKDGCNSPREAVIFMLLSLPHKLGGMNVRDLKFNQKVVVNTSGFAINSRGLAVDSYALTPGKSGVYFGDFVLPAERKIIEFNSKTHHSSERAQLADTRRAQELASAGYEVIGLTTQHVEDPTDFERFALNLLRVKLRRRIRIRARRFWKMRICLQDMLMDCPVPDEIQGDIDRLMAHRERRDARRERERRSIMRMFAGPIRWGLEKWRWNRDMLRRLADEERARQITGRPLGTPIYNRTYAVRPRQARAPA
;
A
#
# COMPACT_ATOMS: atom_id res chain seq x y z
N MET A 1 -44.58 -19.39 3.48
CA MET A 1 -43.80 -18.32 2.81
C MET A 1 -42.90 -18.93 1.73
N ARG A 2 -43.11 -18.64 0.44
CA ARG A 2 -42.24 -19.14 -0.64
C ARG A 2 -40.88 -18.44 -0.59
N ARG A 3 -39.79 -19.18 -0.33
CA ARG A 3 -38.41 -18.69 -0.48
C ARG A 3 -38.23 -18.19 -1.91
N LYS A 4 -38.09 -16.86 -2.11
CA LYS A 4 -37.72 -16.31 -3.43
C LYS A 4 -36.39 -16.94 -3.86
N SER A 5 -36.35 -17.48 -5.08
CA SER A 5 -35.14 -18.06 -5.67
C SER A 5 -33.97 -17.07 -5.60
N PRO A 6 -32.71 -17.52 -5.39
CA PRO A 6 -31.54 -16.64 -5.32
C PRO A 6 -31.43 -15.68 -6.50
N ASN A 7 -31.92 -16.10 -7.68
CA ASN A 7 -31.88 -15.35 -8.93
C ASN A 7 -32.77 -14.10 -9.01
N THR A 8 -33.71 -13.89 -8.08
CA THR A 8 -34.58 -12.69 -8.08
C THR A 8 -34.15 -11.65 -7.06
N ARG A 9 -33.10 -11.94 -6.28
CA ARG A 9 -32.61 -11.07 -5.20
C ARG A 9 -31.58 -10.06 -5.72
N ARG A 10 -31.50 -8.92 -5.03
CA ARG A 10 -30.56 -7.83 -5.32
C ARG A 10 -29.44 -7.87 -4.29
N TYR A 11 -28.20 -7.72 -4.76
CA TYR A 11 -27.03 -7.72 -3.88
C TYR A 11 -26.26 -6.42 -4.05
N TYR A 12 -25.98 -5.70 -2.96
CA TYR A 12 -24.97 -4.65 -2.94
C TYR A 12 -23.62 -5.23 -3.35
N SER A 13 -22.98 -4.59 -4.32
CA SER A 13 -21.83 -5.16 -5.03
C SER A 13 -20.81 -4.09 -5.44
N HIS A 14 -19.68 -4.52 -6.01
CA HIS A 14 -18.60 -3.63 -6.45
C HIS A 14 -18.17 -2.64 -5.33
N TRP A 15 -18.02 -1.36 -5.65
CA TRP A 15 -17.54 -0.33 -4.73
C TRP A 15 -18.54 -0.01 -3.60
N ASP A 16 -19.84 -0.28 -3.78
CA ASP A 16 -20.84 -0.13 -2.71
C ASP A 16 -20.70 -1.23 -1.66
N ALA A 17 -20.42 -2.47 -2.08
CA ALA A 17 -20.10 -3.54 -1.14
C ALA A 17 -18.80 -3.25 -0.38
N VAL A 18 -17.76 -2.76 -1.08
CA VAL A 18 -16.50 -2.33 -0.46
C VAL A 18 -16.76 -1.29 0.64
N ARG A 19 -17.59 -0.29 0.37
CA ARG A 19 -17.98 0.73 1.35
C ARG A 19 -18.70 0.13 2.56
N ARG A 20 -19.68 -0.75 2.32
CA ARG A 20 -20.50 -1.36 3.37
C ARG A 20 -19.75 -2.35 4.26
N TRP A 21 -18.73 -3.01 3.72
CA TRP A 21 -17.85 -3.88 4.50
C TRP A 21 -16.86 -3.12 5.39
N ASP A 22 -16.78 -1.78 5.24
CA ASP A 22 -15.86 -0.93 6.00
C ASP A 22 -14.41 -1.46 5.95
N ILE A 23 -13.90 -1.64 4.73
CA ILE A 23 -12.56 -2.19 4.52
C ILE A 23 -11.52 -1.32 5.25
N PRO A 24 -10.65 -1.92 6.09
CA PRO A 24 -9.72 -1.15 6.90
C PRO A 24 -8.83 -0.24 6.07
N PHE A 25 -8.77 1.02 6.49
CA PHE A 25 -7.90 2.05 5.94
C PHE A 25 -8.03 2.37 4.45
N ILE A 26 -9.14 1.95 3.84
CA ILE A 26 -9.38 2.11 2.40
C ILE A 26 -9.42 3.59 1.96
N SER A 27 -9.98 4.46 2.81
CA SER A 27 -10.09 5.90 2.55
C SER A 27 -8.75 6.62 2.46
N ALA A 28 -7.65 6.01 2.92
CA ALA A 28 -6.33 6.59 2.79
C ALA A 28 -5.85 6.67 1.33
N HIS A 29 -6.33 5.79 0.45
CA HIS A 29 -5.88 5.72 -0.95
C HIS A 29 -7.02 5.71 -1.97
N PHE A 30 -8.21 5.26 -1.60
CA PHE A 30 -9.34 5.11 -2.51
C PHE A 30 -10.46 6.07 -2.11
N ASP A 31 -10.74 7.05 -2.99
CA ASP A 31 -11.93 7.89 -2.89
C ASP A 31 -13.15 7.07 -3.35
N LEU A 32 -13.85 6.48 -2.38
CA LEU A 32 -15.00 5.64 -2.65
C LEU A 32 -16.17 6.43 -3.27
N ASP A 33 -16.29 7.74 -3.03
CA ASP A 33 -17.34 8.55 -3.63
C ASP A 33 -17.09 8.80 -5.11
N ALA A 34 -15.83 9.09 -5.47
CA ALA A 34 -15.42 9.15 -6.87
C ALA A 34 -15.58 7.79 -7.58
N LEU A 35 -15.18 6.69 -6.94
CA LEU A 35 -15.24 5.34 -7.53
C LEU A 35 -16.66 4.80 -7.68
N THR A 36 -17.57 5.16 -6.77
CA THR A 36 -18.99 4.84 -6.92
C THR A 36 -19.70 5.76 -7.90
N GLY A 37 -19.16 6.96 -8.15
CA GLY A 37 -19.78 8.01 -8.96
C GLY A 37 -21.05 8.55 -8.32
N GLY A 38 -21.13 8.51 -6.98
CA GLY A 38 -22.34 8.89 -6.21
C GLY A 38 -23.54 7.96 -6.45
N LYS A 39 -23.32 6.74 -6.94
CA LYS A 39 -24.38 5.76 -7.21
C LYS A 39 -24.26 4.55 -6.31
N THR A 40 -25.39 3.93 -6.00
CA THR A 40 -25.43 2.62 -5.34
C THR A 40 -25.23 1.52 -6.36
N HIS A 41 -24.20 0.71 -6.19
CA HIS A 41 -23.86 -0.41 -7.08
C HIS A 41 -24.53 -1.69 -6.59
N THR A 42 -25.28 -2.35 -7.47
CA THR A 42 -25.95 -3.61 -7.17
C THR A 42 -25.73 -4.64 -8.28
N THR A 43 -25.64 -5.91 -7.93
CA THR A 43 -25.59 -7.02 -8.89
C THR A 43 -26.89 -7.81 -8.84
N VAL A 44 -27.42 -8.12 -10.02
CA VAL A 44 -28.56 -9.00 -10.25
C VAL A 44 -28.16 -10.18 -11.13
N PHE A 45 -28.75 -11.34 -10.86
CA PHE A 45 -28.43 -12.61 -11.55
C PHE A 45 -29.52 -13.08 -12.51
N SER A 46 -30.60 -12.31 -12.62
CA SER A 46 -31.66 -12.54 -13.61
C SER A 46 -31.88 -11.28 -14.42
N TYR A 47 -32.02 -11.44 -15.74
CA TYR A 47 -32.33 -10.35 -16.65
C TYR A 47 -33.61 -9.60 -16.23
N ARG A 48 -34.63 -10.34 -15.79
CA ARG A 48 -35.93 -9.77 -15.34
C ARG A 48 -35.80 -8.94 -14.05
N ALA A 49 -34.72 -9.10 -13.29
CA ALA A 49 -34.47 -8.33 -12.08
C ALA A 49 -33.71 -7.02 -12.36
N ARG A 50 -33.25 -6.79 -13.61
CA ARG A 50 -32.62 -5.55 -14.02
C ARG A 50 -33.63 -4.41 -13.99
N TYR A 51 -33.18 -3.25 -13.55
CA TYR A 51 -33.99 -2.04 -13.53
C TYR A 51 -33.13 -0.82 -13.82
N GLN A 52 -33.77 0.29 -14.14
CA GLN A 52 -33.13 1.58 -14.29
C GLN A 52 -33.76 2.54 -13.28
N LYS A 53 -32.94 3.08 -12.36
CA LYS A 53 -33.35 4.08 -11.37
C LYS A 53 -32.24 5.10 -11.22
N LYS A 54 -32.59 6.38 -11.17
CA LYS A 54 -31.63 7.47 -10.95
C LYS A 54 -30.88 7.21 -9.62
N GLY A 55 -29.55 7.38 -9.65
CA GLY A 55 -28.69 7.10 -8.49
C GLY A 55 -28.30 5.64 -8.30
N HIS A 56 -28.76 4.70 -9.14
CA HIS A 56 -28.37 3.29 -9.05
C HIS A 56 -27.56 2.84 -10.28
N GLN A 57 -26.52 2.05 -10.04
CA GLN A 57 -25.75 1.33 -11.04
C GLN A 57 -26.06 -0.16 -10.90
N VAL A 58 -26.77 -0.74 -11.87
CA VAL A 58 -27.18 -2.15 -11.83
C VAL A 58 -26.31 -2.97 -12.76
N HIS A 59 -25.54 -3.89 -12.18
CA HIS A 59 -24.68 -4.84 -12.88
C HIS A 59 -25.43 -6.16 -13.09
N TYR A 60 -25.42 -6.67 -14.31
CA TYR A 60 -25.98 -7.98 -14.63
C TYR A 60 -24.85 -9.01 -14.66
N CYS A 61 -25.00 -10.10 -13.91
CA CYS A 61 -24.05 -11.21 -13.90
C CYS A 61 -24.75 -12.50 -14.29
N THR A 62 -24.26 -13.16 -15.34
CA THR A 62 -24.74 -14.46 -15.82
C THR A 62 -23.96 -15.64 -15.24
N LEU A 63 -22.84 -15.37 -14.55
CA LEU A 63 -22.00 -16.41 -13.98
C LEU A 63 -22.70 -17.05 -12.79
N ASN A 64 -22.55 -18.36 -12.66
CA ASN A 64 -23.02 -19.08 -11.48
C ASN A 64 -22.14 -18.73 -10.29
N VAL A 65 -22.62 -17.86 -9.40
CA VAL A 65 -21.91 -17.45 -8.20
C VAL A 65 -22.25 -18.41 -7.06
N PRO A 66 -21.23 -19.03 -6.43
CA PRO A 66 -21.45 -19.85 -5.24
C PRO A 66 -22.21 -19.10 -4.14
N ALA A 67 -23.21 -19.75 -3.53
CA ALA A 67 -24.09 -19.13 -2.53
C ALA A 67 -23.34 -18.52 -1.33
N LYS A 68 -22.18 -19.08 -0.94
CA LYS A 68 -21.30 -18.54 0.11
C LYS A 68 -20.79 -17.12 -0.15
N TYR A 69 -20.81 -16.65 -1.40
CA TYR A 69 -20.42 -15.30 -1.76
C TYR A 69 -21.61 -14.32 -1.86
N LEU A 70 -22.83 -14.81 -1.62
CA LEU A 70 -24.08 -14.06 -1.71
C LEU A 70 -24.75 -14.05 -0.34
N LEU A 71 -24.44 -13.05 0.48
CA LEU A 71 -25.00 -12.94 1.81
C LEU A 71 -26.35 -12.22 1.71
N CYS A 72 -27.39 -12.76 2.34
CA CYS A 72 -28.72 -12.15 2.37
C CYS A 72 -29.20 -12.00 3.81
N ASP A 73 -29.82 -10.86 4.10
CA ASP A 73 -30.69 -10.74 5.25
C ASP A 73 -32.09 -11.27 4.86
N GLU A 74 -32.57 -12.29 5.57
CA GLU A 74 -33.87 -12.91 5.31
C GLU A 74 -35.06 -11.98 5.65
N ARG A 75 -34.86 -10.98 6.51
CA ARG A 75 -35.92 -10.05 6.95
C ARG A 75 -36.19 -8.95 5.93
N THR A 76 -35.12 -8.38 5.37
CA THR A 76 -35.21 -7.28 4.39
C THR A 76 -35.23 -7.77 2.94
N GLY A 77 -34.70 -8.98 2.68
CA GLY A 77 -34.55 -9.53 1.34
C GLY A 77 -33.45 -8.85 0.51
N GLU A 78 -32.69 -7.95 1.14
CA GLU A 78 -31.50 -7.32 0.58
C GLU A 78 -30.27 -8.18 0.87
N GLY A 79 -29.37 -8.26 -0.11
CA GLY A 79 -28.11 -8.98 0.03
C GLY A 79 -26.90 -8.09 -0.14
N ILE A 80 -25.75 -8.59 0.29
CA ILE A 80 -24.43 -8.02 0.03
C ILE A 80 -23.52 -9.15 -0.45
N VAL A 81 -22.66 -8.85 -1.42
CA VAL A 81 -21.64 -9.83 -1.84
C VAL A 81 -20.58 -9.96 -0.75
N ALA A 82 -20.06 -11.18 -0.54
CA ALA A 82 -18.98 -11.41 0.42
C ALA A 82 -17.69 -10.67 0.00
N PRO A 83 -16.78 -10.34 0.95
CA PRO A 83 -15.58 -9.56 0.67
C PRO A 83 -14.72 -10.12 -0.49
N PRO A 84 -14.49 -11.45 -0.62
CA PRO A 84 -13.73 -11.99 -1.75
C PRO A 84 -14.34 -11.68 -3.13
N LEU A 85 -15.67 -11.70 -3.23
CA LEU A 85 -16.37 -11.38 -4.46
C LEU A 85 -16.37 -9.86 -4.72
N ALA A 86 -16.50 -9.04 -3.68
CA ALA A 86 -16.38 -7.58 -3.79
C ALA A 86 -15.02 -7.18 -4.39
N TYR A 87 -13.91 -7.72 -3.85
CA TYR A 87 -12.56 -7.50 -4.39
C TYR A 87 -12.48 -7.91 -5.88
N LEU A 88 -12.98 -9.10 -6.21
CA LEU A 88 -12.96 -9.63 -7.57
C LEU A 88 -13.77 -8.76 -8.56
N GLN A 89 -14.86 -8.13 -8.09
CA GLN A 89 -15.72 -7.27 -8.90
C GLN A 89 -15.08 -5.92 -9.23
N VAL A 90 -14.35 -5.32 -8.28
CA VAL A 90 -13.76 -3.98 -8.42
C VAL A 90 -12.33 -3.99 -8.98
N VAL A 91 -11.61 -5.11 -8.86
CA VAL A 91 -10.20 -5.18 -9.31
C VAL A 91 -10.03 -4.82 -10.79
N GLY A 92 -11.07 -5.01 -11.61
CA GLY A 92 -11.06 -4.66 -13.03
C GLY A 92 -10.79 -3.17 -13.28
N ASP A 93 -11.27 -2.32 -12.38
CA ASP A 93 -11.29 -0.86 -12.54
C ASP A 93 -9.95 -0.19 -12.18
N LEU A 94 -9.07 -0.93 -11.50
CA LEU A 94 -7.84 -0.40 -10.90
C LEU A 94 -6.61 -0.43 -11.84
N ASP A 95 -5.44 -0.03 -11.40
CA ASP A 95 -4.17 -0.44 -12.00
C ASP A 95 -3.58 -1.69 -11.30
N ASP A 96 -2.39 -2.14 -11.73
CA ASP A 96 -1.75 -3.33 -11.14
C ASP A 96 -1.28 -3.11 -9.69
N LEU A 97 -0.88 -1.89 -9.32
CA LEU A 97 -0.41 -1.55 -7.97
C LEU A 97 -1.60 -1.37 -7.03
N GLU A 98 -2.62 -0.64 -7.47
CA GLU A 98 -3.87 -0.44 -6.74
C GLU A 98 -4.58 -1.78 -6.48
N ALA A 99 -4.57 -2.70 -7.44
CA ALA A 99 -5.12 -4.04 -7.26
C ALA A 99 -4.38 -4.86 -6.18
N VAL A 100 -3.06 -4.66 -6.03
CA VAL A 100 -2.27 -5.28 -4.95
C VAL A 100 -2.57 -4.61 -3.62
N LEU A 101 -2.56 -3.28 -3.58
CA LEU A 101 -2.86 -2.50 -2.39
C LEU A 101 -4.23 -2.85 -1.83
N LEU A 102 -5.27 -2.84 -2.68
CA LEU A 102 -6.62 -3.19 -2.26
C LEU A 102 -6.69 -4.60 -1.68
N ALA A 103 -5.99 -5.58 -2.28
CA ALA A 103 -5.95 -6.93 -1.73
C ALA A 103 -5.32 -6.98 -0.32
N ILE A 104 -4.25 -6.20 -0.10
CA ILE A 104 -3.62 -6.09 1.22
C ILE A 104 -4.60 -5.47 2.23
N LEU A 105 -5.33 -4.42 1.86
CA LEU A 105 -6.30 -3.76 2.74
C LEU A 105 -7.49 -4.66 3.11
N PHE A 106 -8.00 -5.46 2.17
CA PHE A 106 -9.02 -6.48 2.46
C PHE A 106 -8.56 -7.51 3.52
N CYS A 107 -7.25 -7.76 3.60
CA CYS A 107 -6.63 -8.72 4.52
C CYS A 107 -5.95 -8.04 5.71
N ALA A 108 -6.26 -6.76 5.95
CA ALA A 108 -5.66 -5.97 7.02
C ALA A 108 -6.31 -6.28 8.38
N PHE A 109 -5.58 -5.95 9.44
CA PHE A 109 -5.98 -6.12 10.82
C PHE A 109 -6.48 -4.78 11.38
N PRO A 110 -7.80 -4.51 11.41
CA PRO A 110 -8.35 -3.18 11.71
C PRO A 110 -7.99 -2.64 13.08
N ARG A 111 -7.73 -3.52 14.06
CA ARG A 111 -7.38 -3.13 15.45
C ARG A 111 -6.02 -3.71 15.86
N GLY A 112 -5.11 -3.85 14.91
CA GLY A 112 -3.77 -4.40 15.12
C GLY A 112 -3.73 -5.94 15.17
N VAL A 113 -2.57 -6.49 15.48
CA VAL A 113 -2.18 -7.91 15.26
C VAL A 113 -3.07 -8.98 15.91
N HIS A 114 -3.91 -8.61 16.87
CA HIS A 114 -4.84 -9.50 17.55
C HIS A 114 -6.26 -9.48 16.96
N SER A 115 -6.53 -8.56 16.02
CA SER A 115 -7.85 -8.44 15.38
C SER A 115 -8.02 -9.43 14.24
N ARG A 116 -9.27 -9.84 13.98
CA ARG A 116 -9.61 -10.73 12.87
C ARG A 116 -9.78 -9.92 11.58
N PRO A 117 -9.11 -10.30 10.47
CA PRO A 117 -9.34 -9.66 9.18
C PRO A 117 -10.71 -10.04 8.60
N LEU A 118 -11.25 -9.23 7.70
CA LEU A 118 -12.51 -9.53 6.99
C LEU A 118 -12.40 -10.77 6.10
N THR A 119 -11.22 -10.96 5.51
CA THR A 119 -10.89 -12.08 4.64
C THR A 119 -9.37 -12.29 4.65
N THR A 120 -8.91 -13.37 4.06
CA THR A 120 -7.48 -13.67 3.84
C THR A 120 -7.14 -13.67 2.35
N VAL A 121 -5.85 -13.53 2.02
CA VAL A 121 -5.34 -13.67 0.65
C VAL A 121 -5.70 -15.05 0.07
N ALA A 122 -5.73 -16.09 0.92
CA ALA A 122 -6.14 -17.44 0.53
C ALA A 122 -7.62 -17.50 0.10
N GLU A 123 -8.51 -16.82 0.82
CA GLU A 123 -9.94 -16.73 0.48
C GLU A 123 -10.19 -15.88 -0.77
N LEU A 124 -9.47 -14.75 -0.92
CA LEU A 124 -9.50 -13.93 -2.14
C LEU A 124 -9.09 -14.75 -3.36
N ARG A 125 -8.00 -15.52 -3.23
CA ARG A 125 -7.48 -16.41 -4.28
C ARG A 125 -8.48 -17.50 -4.63
N ARG A 126 -9.02 -18.19 -3.63
CA ARG A 126 -10.02 -19.24 -3.80
C ARG A 126 -11.25 -18.71 -4.56
N CYS A 127 -11.73 -17.53 -4.20
CA CYS A 127 -12.85 -16.89 -4.90
C CYS A 127 -12.52 -16.65 -6.38
N ALA A 128 -11.34 -16.10 -6.69
CA ALA A 128 -10.93 -15.87 -8.08
C ALA A 128 -10.73 -17.18 -8.87
N GLU A 129 -10.33 -18.27 -8.22
CA GLU A 129 -10.16 -19.58 -8.84
C GLU A 129 -11.50 -20.27 -9.14
N GLU A 130 -12.46 -20.18 -8.21
CA GLU A 130 -13.83 -20.70 -8.35
C GLU A 130 -14.65 -19.91 -9.39
N MET A 131 -14.49 -18.59 -9.42
CA MET A 131 -15.19 -17.68 -10.33
C MET A 131 -14.59 -17.69 -11.74
N ARG A 132 -14.58 -18.86 -12.39
CA ARG A 132 -14.11 -19.04 -13.77
C ARG A 132 -14.87 -18.07 -14.69
N TRP A 133 -14.14 -17.46 -15.63
CA TRP A 133 -14.65 -16.48 -16.61
C TRP A 133 -15.05 -15.11 -16.07
N HIS A 134 -14.89 -14.85 -14.76
CA HIS A 134 -15.09 -13.49 -14.26
C HIS A 134 -14.05 -12.53 -14.85
N ARG A 135 -14.48 -11.38 -15.37
CA ARG A 135 -13.60 -10.36 -16.01
C ARG A 135 -12.40 -9.94 -15.15
N GLY A 136 -12.60 -9.87 -13.84
CA GLY A 136 -11.56 -9.49 -12.86
C GLY A 136 -10.60 -10.61 -12.49
N ARG A 137 -10.85 -11.86 -12.89
CA ARG A 137 -10.15 -13.06 -12.41
C ARG A 137 -8.65 -13.01 -12.65
N GLU A 138 -8.22 -12.78 -13.88
CA GLU A 138 -6.80 -12.81 -14.24
C GLU A 138 -6.00 -11.74 -13.50
N LYS A 139 -6.60 -10.56 -13.36
CA LYS A 139 -6.00 -9.43 -12.66
C LYS A 139 -5.94 -9.64 -11.16
N ALA A 140 -7.01 -10.16 -10.55
CA ALA A 140 -7.02 -10.60 -9.15
C ALA A 140 -5.91 -11.63 -8.90
N LEU A 141 -5.85 -12.71 -9.68
CA LEU A 141 -4.83 -13.75 -9.53
C LEU A 141 -3.41 -13.20 -9.71
N ARG A 142 -3.22 -12.21 -10.58
CA ARG A 142 -1.93 -11.51 -10.76
C ARG A 142 -1.55 -10.67 -9.55
N ALA A 143 -2.48 -9.88 -9.02
CA ALA A 143 -2.25 -9.03 -7.86
C ALA A 143 -2.01 -9.85 -6.58
N LEU A 144 -2.80 -10.90 -6.37
CA LEU A 144 -2.73 -11.80 -5.21
C LEU A 144 -1.42 -12.62 -5.13
N ARG A 145 -0.55 -12.59 -6.15
CA ARG A 145 0.83 -13.12 -6.05
C ARG A 145 1.71 -12.25 -5.15
N TYR A 146 1.34 -11.00 -4.96
CA TYR A 146 2.15 -10.03 -4.23
C TYR A 146 1.51 -9.57 -2.93
N ALA A 147 0.20 -9.77 -2.74
CA ALA A 147 -0.48 -9.44 -1.49
C ALA A 147 -0.08 -10.41 -0.36
N LYS A 148 -0.11 -9.90 0.88
CA LYS A 148 0.09 -10.67 2.12
C LYS A 148 -0.92 -10.23 3.17
N ASP A 149 -1.30 -11.17 4.03
CA ASP A 149 -2.15 -10.91 5.18
C ASP A 149 -1.40 -10.12 6.27
N GLY A 150 -2.15 -9.42 7.12
CA GLY A 150 -1.65 -8.90 8.39
C GLY A 150 -1.10 -7.47 8.36
N CYS A 151 -1.41 -6.70 7.33
CA CYS A 151 -1.15 -5.26 7.32
C CYS A 151 -1.89 -4.55 8.48
N ASN A 152 -1.22 -3.64 9.19
CA ASN A 152 -1.83 -2.92 10.31
C ASN A 152 -2.05 -1.41 10.04
N SER A 153 -1.57 -0.88 8.91
CA SER A 153 -1.72 0.54 8.54
C SER A 153 -1.57 0.79 7.03
N PRO A 154 -2.17 1.87 6.47
CA PRO A 154 -2.00 2.24 5.06
C PRO A 154 -0.54 2.33 4.63
N ARG A 155 0.26 2.91 5.50
CA ARG A 155 1.64 3.25 5.20
C ARG A 155 2.51 2.00 5.18
N GLU A 156 2.27 1.07 6.09
CA GLU A 156 2.89 -0.24 6.04
C GLU A 156 2.57 -0.98 4.73
N ALA A 157 1.33 -0.90 4.24
CA ALA A 157 0.95 -1.55 2.98
C ALA A 157 1.81 -1.07 1.80
N VAL A 158 2.03 0.25 1.68
CA VAL A 158 2.85 0.82 0.60
C VAL A 158 4.34 0.56 0.81
N ILE A 159 4.85 0.62 2.05
CA ILE A 159 6.25 0.25 2.36
C ILE A 159 6.50 -1.22 2.01
N PHE A 160 5.58 -2.10 2.38
CA PHE A 160 5.65 -3.50 2.00
C PHE A 160 5.72 -3.66 0.49
N MET A 161 4.91 -2.90 -0.27
CA MET A 161 4.96 -2.91 -1.73
C MET A 161 6.30 -2.39 -2.27
N LEU A 162 6.84 -1.31 -1.71
CA LEU A 162 8.16 -0.76 -2.07
C LEU A 162 9.28 -1.78 -1.85
N LEU A 163 9.24 -2.55 -0.78
CA LEU A 163 10.26 -3.55 -0.46
C LEU A 163 10.06 -4.84 -1.26
N SER A 164 8.85 -5.38 -1.30
CA SER A 164 8.58 -6.75 -1.77
C SER A 164 8.30 -6.87 -3.26
N LEU A 165 7.70 -5.85 -3.90
CA LEU A 165 7.30 -5.95 -5.29
C LEU A 165 8.51 -6.12 -6.22
N PRO A 166 8.36 -6.84 -7.34
CA PRO A 166 9.43 -6.97 -8.32
C PRO A 166 9.74 -5.63 -8.98
N HIS A 167 10.95 -5.47 -9.54
CA HIS A 167 11.36 -4.24 -10.24
C HIS A 167 10.37 -3.80 -11.35
N LYS A 168 9.66 -4.72 -12.00
CA LYS A 168 8.65 -4.38 -13.01
C LYS A 168 7.44 -3.63 -12.46
N LEU A 169 7.23 -3.68 -11.15
CA LEU A 169 6.22 -2.95 -10.37
C LEU A 169 6.88 -1.90 -9.46
N GLY A 170 8.16 -1.57 -9.65
CA GLY A 170 8.83 -0.46 -8.95
C GLY A 170 9.38 -0.78 -7.55
N GLY A 171 9.16 -1.99 -7.03
CA GLY A 171 9.70 -2.41 -5.73
C GLY A 171 11.10 -3.02 -5.79
N MET A 172 11.65 -3.35 -4.62
CA MET A 172 13.03 -3.82 -4.40
C MET A 172 13.20 -5.34 -4.50
N ASN A 173 12.13 -6.09 -4.80
CA ASN A 173 12.12 -7.55 -4.95
C ASN A 173 12.67 -8.30 -3.71
N VAL A 174 12.39 -7.77 -2.51
CA VAL A 174 12.65 -8.45 -1.24
C VAL A 174 11.61 -9.55 -1.06
N ARG A 175 12.00 -10.77 -1.42
CA ARG A 175 11.16 -11.98 -1.27
C ARG A 175 11.00 -12.37 0.20
N ASP A 176 9.92 -13.09 0.49
CA ASP A 176 9.59 -13.66 1.81
C ASP A 176 9.37 -12.65 2.95
N LEU A 177 9.21 -11.37 2.59
CA LEU A 177 8.76 -10.33 3.52
C LEU A 177 7.35 -10.66 4.00
N LYS A 178 7.12 -10.58 5.31
CA LYS A 178 5.83 -10.84 5.96
C LYS A 178 5.47 -9.69 6.88
N PHE A 179 4.21 -9.28 6.90
CA PHE A 179 3.71 -8.32 7.87
C PHE A 179 3.63 -8.92 9.26
N ASN A 180 3.92 -8.12 10.28
CA ASN A 180 3.47 -8.31 11.65
C ASN A 180 3.63 -9.75 12.16
N GLN A 181 4.74 -10.41 11.80
CA GLN A 181 4.90 -11.82 12.08
C GLN A 181 5.35 -12.00 13.52
N LYS A 182 4.72 -12.96 14.20
CA LYS A 182 5.13 -13.42 15.53
C LYS A 182 6.56 -13.99 15.49
N VAL A 183 7.43 -13.41 16.31
CA VAL A 183 8.77 -13.90 16.61
C VAL A 183 8.78 -14.36 18.06
N VAL A 184 9.09 -15.64 18.28
CA VAL A 184 9.19 -16.22 19.62
C VAL A 184 10.67 -16.29 19.98
N VAL A 185 11.04 -15.58 21.04
CA VAL A 185 12.37 -15.63 21.63
C VAL A 185 12.34 -16.64 22.76
N ASN A 186 12.97 -17.79 22.56
CA ASN A 186 13.16 -18.77 23.63
C ASN A 186 14.47 -18.43 24.35
N THR A 187 14.38 -17.85 25.54
CA THR A 187 15.52 -17.62 26.42
C THR A 187 15.90 -18.93 27.11
N SER A 188 16.31 -19.93 26.33
CA SER A 188 16.98 -21.15 26.79
C SER A 188 18.34 -21.17 26.12
N GLY A 189 19.31 -20.48 26.73
CA GLY A 189 20.64 -20.31 26.16
C GLY A 189 21.47 -21.59 26.23
N PHE A 190 22.18 -21.90 25.15
CA PHE A 190 23.54 -22.44 25.27
C PHE A 190 24.48 -21.23 25.20
N ALA A 191 25.17 -20.92 26.29
CA ALA A 191 26.24 -19.94 26.25
C ALA A 191 27.44 -20.57 25.55
N ILE A 192 27.76 -20.09 24.35
CA ILE A 192 28.96 -20.50 23.62
C ILE A 192 30.04 -19.48 23.97
N ASN A 193 31.15 -19.92 24.57
CA ASN A 193 32.27 -19.02 24.85
C ASN A 193 33.03 -18.68 23.55
N SER A 194 33.95 -17.72 23.63
CA SER A 194 34.80 -17.27 22.52
C SER A 194 35.73 -18.35 21.91
N ARG A 195 35.67 -19.60 22.42
CA ARG A 195 36.39 -20.77 21.90
C ARG A 195 35.47 -21.87 21.35
N GLY A 196 34.17 -21.61 21.20
CA GLY A 196 33.23 -22.53 20.57
C GLY A 196 32.79 -23.72 21.43
N LEU A 197 33.06 -23.69 22.75
CA LEU A 197 32.61 -24.74 23.68
C LEU A 197 31.30 -24.31 24.35
N ALA A 198 30.33 -25.23 24.36
CA ALA A 198 29.07 -25.08 25.07
C ALA A 198 29.34 -25.11 26.58
N VAL A 199 28.92 -24.05 27.27
CA VAL A 199 29.00 -23.98 28.73
C VAL A 199 27.58 -24.13 29.27
N ASP A 200 27.38 -25.04 30.20
CA ASP A 200 26.12 -25.23 30.93
C ASP A 200 25.80 -23.95 31.72
N SER A 201 24.96 -23.08 31.15
CA SER A 201 24.53 -21.86 31.82
C SER A 201 23.38 -22.17 32.78
N TYR A 202 23.73 -22.64 33.96
CA TYR A 202 22.83 -22.85 35.10
C TYR A 202 22.47 -21.51 35.78
N ALA A 203 21.97 -20.51 35.03
CA ALA A 203 21.50 -19.23 35.59
C ALA A 203 20.70 -18.37 34.59
N LEU A 204 19.66 -18.90 33.95
CA LEU A 204 18.62 -18.08 33.33
C LEU A 204 17.27 -18.68 33.71
N THR A 205 16.43 -17.89 34.37
CA THR A 205 15.11 -18.31 34.87
C THR A 205 14.33 -18.98 33.72
N PRO A 206 13.96 -20.27 33.84
CA PRO A 206 13.13 -20.92 32.83
C PRO A 206 11.77 -20.22 32.82
N GLY A 207 11.32 -19.69 31.68
CA GLY A 207 9.90 -19.40 31.49
C GLY A 207 9.47 -18.03 30.96
N LYS A 208 10.36 -17.11 30.57
CA LYS A 208 9.94 -15.91 29.81
C LYS A 208 10.30 -16.05 28.34
N SER A 209 9.46 -16.77 27.60
CA SER A 209 9.46 -16.65 26.14
C SER A 209 8.90 -15.28 25.76
N GLY A 210 9.74 -14.37 25.27
CA GLY A 210 9.30 -13.08 24.73
C GLY A 210 8.56 -13.30 23.41
N VAL A 211 7.30 -12.85 23.31
CA VAL A 211 6.54 -12.84 22.06
C VAL A 211 6.59 -11.43 21.49
N TYR A 212 7.24 -11.29 20.33
CA TYR A 212 7.39 -10.02 19.62
C TYR A 212 6.69 -10.07 18.27
N PHE A 213 6.23 -8.92 17.80
CA PHE A 213 5.70 -8.73 16.45
C PHE A 213 6.53 -7.66 15.76
N GLY A 214 7.18 -8.01 14.66
CA GLY A 214 7.92 -7.06 13.83
C GLY A 214 7.10 -6.63 12.62
N ASP A 215 7.15 -5.36 12.26
CA ASP A 215 6.32 -4.78 11.19
C ASP A 215 6.56 -5.49 9.86
N PHE A 216 7.82 -5.68 9.49
CA PHE A 216 8.20 -6.54 8.36
C PHE A 216 9.28 -7.54 8.74
N VAL A 217 8.98 -8.82 8.63
CA VAL A 217 9.90 -9.91 8.99
C VAL A 217 10.35 -10.66 7.75
N LEU A 218 11.65 -10.94 7.69
CA LEU A 218 12.31 -11.85 6.76
C LEU A 218 12.77 -13.08 7.55
N PRO A 219 11.94 -14.15 7.60
CA PRO A 219 12.22 -15.28 8.49
C PRO A 219 13.49 -16.04 8.12
N ALA A 220 13.71 -16.24 6.81
CA ALA A 220 14.85 -17.01 6.33
C ALA A 220 16.18 -16.31 6.63
N GLU A 221 16.23 -14.99 6.46
CA GLU A 221 17.41 -14.17 6.73
C GLU A 221 17.52 -13.68 8.18
N ARG A 222 16.53 -14.02 9.02
CA ARG A 222 16.38 -13.55 10.40
C ARG A 222 16.55 -12.03 10.52
N LYS A 223 15.85 -11.28 9.67
CA LYS A 223 15.83 -9.80 9.71
C LYS A 223 14.44 -9.30 10.06
N ILE A 224 14.38 -8.22 10.82
CA ILE A 224 13.15 -7.49 11.13
C ILE A 224 13.38 -6.04 10.72
N ILE A 225 12.46 -5.48 9.95
CA ILE A 225 12.45 -4.07 9.59
C ILE A 225 11.32 -3.43 10.39
N GLU A 226 11.67 -2.50 11.28
CA GLU A 226 10.72 -1.78 12.12
C GLU A 226 10.53 -0.37 11.58
N PHE A 227 9.28 -0.01 11.31
CA PHE A 227 8.90 1.29 10.78
C PHE A 227 8.48 2.23 11.91
N ASN A 228 9.28 3.27 12.15
CA ASN A 228 8.97 4.29 13.15
C ASN A 228 8.37 5.54 12.49
N SER A 229 7.05 5.68 12.60
CA SER A 229 6.29 6.84 12.14
C SER A 229 6.41 8.02 13.14
N LYS A 230 7.61 8.54 13.36
CA LYS A 230 7.92 9.74 14.17
C LYS A 230 6.90 10.09 15.30
N THR A 231 7.10 9.54 16.48
CA THR A 231 6.65 10.14 17.75
C THR A 231 7.86 10.65 18.52
N HIS A 232 8.25 11.91 18.30
CA HIS A 232 9.30 12.57 19.07
C HIS A 232 8.77 13.03 20.44
N HIS A 233 8.49 12.08 21.33
CA HIS A 233 8.45 12.26 22.79
C HIS A 233 8.63 10.88 23.46
N SER A 234 9.72 10.17 23.17
CA SER A 234 10.02 8.91 23.85
C SER A 234 10.70 9.20 25.19
N SER A 235 9.97 8.98 26.29
CA SER A 235 10.55 8.94 27.65
C SER A 235 11.76 7.99 27.70
N GLU A 236 12.70 8.22 28.62
CA GLU A 236 13.86 7.33 28.82
C GLU A 236 13.44 5.86 28.99
N ARG A 237 12.28 5.63 29.64
CA ARG A 237 11.71 4.31 29.85
C ARG A 237 11.31 3.60 28.54
N ALA A 238 10.81 4.35 27.54
CA ALA A 238 10.49 3.79 26.23
C ALA A 238 11.76 3.42 25.45
N GLN A 239 12.80 4.26 25.52
CA GLN A 239 14.09 3.99 24.87
C GLN A 239 14.78 2.75 25.46
N LEU A 240 14.73 2.58 26.79
CA LEU A 240 15.24 1.39 27.47
C LEU A 240 14.45 0.12 27.09
N ALA A 241 13.13 0.24 26.92
CA ALA A 241 12.30 -0.89 26.49
C ALA A 241 12.62 -1.31 25.05
N ASP A 242 12.78 -0.36 24.13
CA ASP A 242 13.15 -0.63 22.73
C ASP A 242 14.55 -1.24 22.64
N THR A 243 15.50 -0.72 23.43
CA THR A 243 16.86 -1.28 23.50
C THR A 243 16.84 -2.71 24.01
N ARG A 244 16.08 -2.99 25.08
CA ARG A 244 15.91 -4.36 25.61
C ARG A 244 15.28 -5.28 24.58
N ARG A 245 14.21 -4.84 23.92
CA ARG A 245 13.54 -5.59 22.85
C ARG A 245 14.51 -5.95 21.72
N ALA A 246 15.33 -5.00 21.27
CA ALA A 246 16.32 -5.24 20.24
C ALA A 246 17.40 -6.25 20.69
N GLN A 247 17.86 -6.15 21.94
CA GLN A 247 18.82 -7.11 22.52
C GLN A 247 18.24 -8.53 22.61
N GLU A 248 17.00 -8.68 23.04
CA GLU A 248 16.33 -9.98 23.13
C GLU A 248 16.14 -10.60 21.74
N LEU A 249 15.73 -9.82 20.75
CA LEU A 249 15.64 -10.27 19.35
C LEU A 249 17.02 -10.65 18.79
N ALA A 250 18.06 -9.88 19.10
CA ALA A 250 19.44 -10.18 18.72
C ALA A 250 19.93 -11.51 19.33
N SER A 251 19.57 -11.79 20.59
CA SER A 251 19.91 -13.06 21.25
C SER A 251 19.23 -14.27 20.57
N ALA A 252 18.05 -14.08 19.97
CA ALA A 252 17.38 -15.08 19.14
C ALA A 252 17.95 -15.16 17.70
N GLY A 253 18.99 -14.39 17.39
CA GLY A 253 19.63 -14.33 16.08
C GLY A 253 18.90 -13.47 15.06
N TYR A 254 17.93 -12.64 15.48
CA TYR A 254 17.27 -11.67 14.62
C TYR A 254 18.00 -10.32 14.65
N GLU A 255 18.24 -9.75 13.48
CA GLU A 255 18.73 -8.37 13.38
C GLU A 255 17.57 -7.41 13.09
N VAL A 256 17.42 -6.40 13.95
CA VAL A 256 16.43 -5.33 13.79
C VAL A 256 17.04 -4.18 12.98
N ILE A 257 16.31 -3.73 11.96
CA ILE A 257 16.71 -2.68 11.03
C ILE A 257 15.66 -1.57 11.11
N GLY A 258 16.07 -0.39 11.58
CA GLY A 258 15.17 0.77 11.67
C GLY A 258 14.87 1.40 10.31
N LEU A 259 13.59 1.62 10.04
CA LEU A 259 13.09 2.36 8.89
C LEU A 259 12.32 3.58 9.40
N THR A 260 12.78 4.78 9.08
CA THR A 260 12.13 6.01 9.52
C THR A 260 11.18 6.54 8.45
N THR A 261 10.24 7.40 8.83
CA THR A 261 9.44 8.22 7.91
C THR A 261 10.29 8.85 6.81
N GLN A 262 11.42 9.46 7.16
CA GLN A 262 12.29 10.15 6.20
C GLN A 262 12.94 9.18 5.21
N HIS A 263 13.39 8.00 5.66
CA HIS A 263 13.93 6.96 4.78
C HIS A 263 12.91 6.49 3.72
N VAL A 264 11.62 6.64 4.00
CA VAL A 264 10.55 6.18 3.10
C VAL A 264 10.08 7.30 2.16
N GLU A 265 9.94 8.52 2.68
CA GLU A 265 9.42 9.67 1.92
C GLU A 265 10.45 10.25 0.95
N ASP A 266 11.72 10.36 1.34
CA ASP A 266 12.75 10.89 0.44
C ASP A 266 13.28 9.77 -0.50
N PRO A 267 13.21 9.93 -1.83
CA PRO A 267 13.68 8.90 -2.76
C PRO A 267 15.18 8.58 -2.64
N THR A 268 16.00 9.56 -2.24
CA THR A 268 17.46 9.40 -2.09
C THR A 268 17.78 8.62 -0.83
N ASP A 269 17.14 8.96 0.28
CA ASP A 269 17.30 8.23 1.55
C ASP A 269 16.75 6.81 1.42
N PHE A 270 15.64 6.62 0.70
CA PHE A 270 15.14 5.28 0.37
C PHE A 270 16.14 4.47 -0.43
N GLU A 271 16.80 5.06 -1.44
CA GLU A 271 17.84 4.37 -2.20
C GLU A 271 19.00 3.93 -1.30
N ARG A 272 19.47 4.80 -0.40
CA ARG A 272 20.55 4.48 0.55
C ARG A 272 20.14 3.31 1.46
N PHE A 273 18.93 3.36 2.01
CA PHE A 273 18.35 2.29 2.80
C PHE A 273 18.27 0.98 2.01
N ALA A 274 17.72 1.02 0.80
CA ALA A 274 17.55 -0.17 -0.05
C ALA A 274 18.89 -0.79 -0.45
N LEU A 275 19.90 0.03 -0.75
CA LEU A 275 21.26 -0.44 -1.04
C LEU A 275 21.90 -1.10 0.19
N ASN A 276 21.75 -0.51 1.38
CA ASN A 276 22.24 -1.09 2.62
C ASN A 276 21.56 -2.44 2.91
N LEU A 277 20.22 -2.46 2.88
CA LEU A 277 19.43 -3.67 3.09
C LEU A 277 19.84 -4.77 2.12
N LEU A 278 19.83 -4.50 0.81
CA LEU A 278 20.07 -5.54 -0.19
C LEU A 278 21.53 -5.99 -0.21
N ARG A 279 22.50 -5.07 -0.24
CA ARG A 279 23.92 -5.43 -0.43
C ARG A 279 24.59 -5.89 0.86
N VAL A 280 24.31 -5.21 1.98
CA VAL A 280 25.00 -5.46 3.25
C VAL A 280 24.24 -6.51 4.05
N LYS A 281 22.95 -6.27 4.31
CA LYS A 281 22.17 -7.12 5.22
C LYS A 281 21.73 -8.43 4.58
N LEU A 282 21.34 -8.40 3.30
CA LEU A 282 20.85 -9.58 2.57
C LEU A 282 21.88 -10.18 1.61
N ARG A 283 23.04 -9.53 1.40
CA ARG A 283 24.11 -9.96 0.47
C ARG A 283 23.63 -10.25 -0.95
N ARG A 284 22.60 -9.54 -1.41
CA ARG A 284 22.00 -9.62 -2.75
C ARG A 284 22.51 -8.49 -3.64
N ARG A 285 22.79 -8.81 -4.91
CA ARG A 285 23.13 -7.81 -5.92
C ARG A 285 21.85 -7.20 -6.51
N ILE A 286 21.80 -5.88 -6.56
CA ILE A 286 20.72 -5.16 -7.25
C ILE A 286 20.97 -5.19 -8.74
N ARG A 287 19.99 -5.66 -9.52
CA ARG A 287 20.02 -5.58 -10.97
C ARG A 287 18.66 -5.21 -11.54
N ILE A 288 18.51 -3.95 -11.94
CA ILE A 288 17.27 -3.43 -12.51
C ILE A 288 17.29 -3.69 -14.01
N ARG A 289 16.48 -4.68 -14.46
CA ARG A 289 16.28 -5.00 -15.89
C ARG A 289 14.88 -4.64 -16.38
N ALA A 290 14.03 -4.10 -15.50
CA ALA A 290 12.64 -3.85 -15.82
C ALA A 290 12.45 -2.45 -16.40
N ARG A 291 12.02 -2.36 -17.65
CA ARG A 291 11.79 -1.10 -18.38
C ARG A 291 10.85 -0.14 -17.64
N ARG A 292 9.87 -0.68 -16.90
CA ARG A 292 8.85 0.08 -16.17
C ARG A 292 9.27 0.49 -14.75
N PHE A 293 10.48 0.15 -14.29
CA PHE A 293 10.89 0.35 -12.89
C PHE A 293 10.65 1.78 -12.39
N TRP A 294 11.23 2.80 -13.03
CA TRP A 294 11.06 4.20 -12.61
C TRP A 294 9.61 4.69 -12.71
N LYS A 295 8.90 4.32 -13.78
CA LYS A 295 7.47 4.64 -13.92
C LYS A 295 6.67 4.13 -12.73
N MET A 296 6.84 2.85 -12.38
CA MET A 296 6.08 2.25 -11.28
C MET A 296 6.58 2.72 -9.92
N ARG A 297 7.87 3.05 -9.78
CA ARG A 297 8.44 3.65 -8.56
C ARG A 297 7.88 5.04 -8.29
N ILE A 298 7.58 5.83 -9.33
CA ILE A 298 6.83 7.10 -9.21
C ILE A 298 5.41 6.83 -8.72
N CYS A 299 4.69 5.87 -9.32
CA CYS A 299 3.34 5.53 -8.87
C CYS A 299 3.31 5.07 -7.39
N LEU A 300 4.30 4.27 -6.96
CA LEU A 300 4.44 3.89 -5.54
C LEU A 300 4.76 5.09 -4.64
N GLN A 301 5.55 6.05 -5.11
CA GLN A 301 5.81 7.29 -4.37
C GLN A 301 4.53 8.10 -4.23
N ASP A 302 3.76 8.24 -5.30
CA ASP A 302 2.49 8.96 -5.28
C ASP A 302 1.54 8.29 -4.27
N MET A 303 1.38 6.96 -4.31
CA MET A 303 0.58 6.23 -3.31
C MET A 303 1.03 6.50 -1.88
N LEU A 304 2.34 6.50 -1.63
CA LEU A 304 2.89 6.73 -0.30
C LEU A 304 2.63 8.16 0.23
N MET A 305 2.70 9.16 -0.65
CA MET A 305 2.72 10.59 -0.30
C MET A 305 1.37 11.29 -0.48
N ASP A 306 0.43 10.64 -1.15
CA ASP A 306 -0.89 11.21 -1.41
C ASP A 306 -1.82 10.94 -0.23
N CYS A 307 -1.96 11.95 0.63
CA CYS A 307 -3.02 11.98 1.62
C CYS A 307 -4.32 12.46 0.98
N PRO A 308 -5.49 11.99 1.46
CA PRO A 308 -6.77 12.60 1.15
C PRO A 308 -6.74 14.10 1.47
N VAL A 309 -7.42 14.91 0.66
CA VAL A 309 -7.55 16.35 0.93
C VAL A 309 -8.43 16.49 2.18
N PRO A 310 -7.98 17.21 3.23
CA PRO A 310 -8.82 17.47 4.39
C PRO A 310 -10.12 18.20 4.00
N ASP A 311 -11.25 17.79 4.59
CA ASP A 311 -12.56 18.39 4.31
C ASP A 311 -12.58 19.91 4.51
N GLU A 312 -11.82 20.41 5.48
CA GLU A 312 -11.63 21.85 5.77
C GLU A 312 -11.05 22.64 4.60
N ILE A 313 -10.23 22.00 3.75
CA ILE A 313 -9.60 22.61 2.57
C ILE A 313 -10.56 22.53 1.37
N GLN A 314 -11.49 21.58 1.36
CA GLN A 314 -12.37 21.33 0.23
C GLN A 314 -13.39 22.45 -0.01
N GLY A 315 -13.80 23.17 1.05
CA GLY A 315 -14.74 24.29 0.97
C GLY A 315 -14.13 25.63 0.52
N ASP A 316 -12.80 25.77 0.51
CA ASP A 316 -12.09 27.01 0.15
C ASP A 316 -11.26 26.77 -1.13
N ILE A 317 -11.72 27.33 -2.24
CA ILE A 317 -11.12 27.15 -3.58
C ILE A 317 -9.64 27.58 -3.59
N ASP A 318 -9.28 28.67 -2.92
CA ASP A 318 -7.91 29.19 -2.93
C ASP A 318 -6.98 28.26 -2.13
N ARG A 319 -7.44 27.78 -0.97
CA ARG A 319 -6.69 26.78 -0.18
C ARG A 319 -6.54 25.46 -0.92
N LEU A 320 -7.59 25.01 -1.61
CA LEU A 320 -7.57 23.79 -2.41
C LEU A 320 -6.57 23.91 -3.57
N MET A 321 -6.57 25.04 -4.28
CA MET A 321 -5.60 25.30 -5.36
C MET A 321 -4.17 25.35 -4.83
N ALA A 322 -3.91 26.08 -3.74
CA ALA A 322 -2.58 26.12 -3.13
C ALA A 322 -2.11 24.74 -2.63
N HIS A 323 -3.02 23.89 -2.13
CA HIS A 323 -2.72 22.51 -1.76
C HIS A 323 -2.32 21.66 -2.99
N ARG A 324 -3.08 21.76 -4.08
CA ARG A 324 -2.78 21.07 -5.34
C ARG A 324 -1.44 21.51 -5.93
N GLU A 325 -1.18 22.82 -5.96
CA GLU A 325 0.09 23.37 -6.44
C GLU A 325 1.29 22.85 -5.62
N ARG A 326 1.18 22.84 -4.28
CA ARG A 326 2.22 22.28 -3.40
C ARG A 326 2.45 20.80 -3.66
N ARG A 327 1.36 20.03 -3.84
CA ARG A 327 1.42 18.59 -4.15
C ARG A 327 2.09 18.33 -5.49
N ASP A 328 1.74 19.08 -6.53
CA ASP A 328 2.34 18.92 -7.87
C ASP A 328 3.81 19.36 -7.89
N ALA A 329 4.16 20.46 -7.20
CA ALA A 329 5.54 20.89 -7.06
C ALA A 329 6.40 19.86 -6.30
N ARG A 330 5.83 19.21 -5.26
CA ARG A 330 6.49 18.11 -4.55
C ARG A 330 6.71 16.92 -5.47
N ARG A 331 5.66 16.44 -6.14
CA ARG A 331 5.74 15.33 -7.11
C ARG A 331 6.80 15.58 -8.16
N GLU A 332 6.91 16.81 -8.64
CA GLU A 332 7.91 17.17 -9.64
C GLU A 332 9.35 17.09 -9.11
N ARG A 333 9.59 17.48 -7.86
CA ARG A 333 10.89 17.25 -7.21
C ARG A 333 11.17 15.76 -7.02
N GLU A 334 10.21 15.02 -6.49
CA GLU A 334 10.34 13.58 -6.24
C GLU A 334 10.59 12.79 -7.53
N ARG A 335 9.88 13.12 -8.62
CA ARG A 335 10.07 12.50 -9.94
C ARG A 335 11.51 12.63 -10.43
N ARG A 336 12.13 13.81 -10.28
CA ARG A 336 13.55 14.01 -10.64
C ARG A 336 14.46 13.15 -9.78
N SER A 337 14.26 13.14 -8.46
CA SER A 337 15.04 12.31 -7.55
C SER A 337 14.89 10.82 -7.89
N ILE A 338 13.65 10.36 -8.16
CA ILE A 338 13.38 8.98 -8.55
C ILE A 338 14.09 8.63 -9.86
N MET A 339 14.04 9.50 -10.88
CA MET A 339 14.73 9.26 -12.15
C MET A 339 16.25 9.18 -12.01
N ARG A 340 16.83 9.77 -10.96
CA ARG A 340 18.25 9.65 -10.62
C ARG A 340 18.58 8.43 -9.77
N MET A 341 17.57 7.79 -9.15
CA MET A 341 17.78 6.63 -8.29
C MET A 341 18.53 5.52 -9.02
N PHE A 342 19.44 4.87 -8.31
CA PHE A 342 20.31 3.80 -8.80
C PHE A 342 21.18 4.22 -9.98
N ALA A 343 21.57 5.50 -10.00
CA ALA A 343 22.24 6.19 -11.12
C ALA A 343 21.43 6.21 -12.43
N GLY A 344 20.10 6.13 -12.30
CA GLY A 344 19.14 6.35 -13.36
C GLY A 344 19.07 5.28 -14.44
N PRO A 345 18.11 5.39 -15.38
CA PRO A 345 17.86 4.38 -16.41
C PRO A 345 19.01 4.16 -17.40
N ILE A 346 19.85 5.19 -17.62
CA ILE A 346 20.99 5.12 -18.56
C ILE A 346 22.01 4.07 -18.10
N ARG A 347 22.34 4.03 -16.80
CA ARG A 347 23.26 3.02 -16.24
C ARG A 347 22.83 1.59 -16.56
N TRP A 348 21.53 1.36 -16.65
CA TRP A 348 20.95 0.04 -16.83
C TRP A 348 20.62 -0.28 -18.31
N GLY A 349 20.96 0.60 -19.26
CA GLY A 349 20.66 0.43 -20.68
C GLY A 349 19.16 0.53 -20.99
N LEU A 350 18.41 1.29 -20.18
CA LEU A 350 16.95 1.41 -20.27
C LEU A 350 16.49 2.77 -20.81
N GLU A 351 17.42 3.63 -21.23
CA GLU A 351 17.19 4.95 -21.81
C GLU A 351 16.50 4.91 -23.17
N LYS A 352 16.68 3.83 -23.95
CA LYS A 352 16.04 3.68 -25.27
C LYS A 352 14.54 3.39 -25.18
N TRP A 353 14.04 2.99 -24.01
CA TRP A 353 12.62 2.68 -23.87
C TRP A 353 11.79 3.96 -23.89
N ARG A 354 10.72 3.98 -24.71
CA ARG A 354 9.94 5.20 -25.06
C ARG A 354 9.65 6.09 -23.85
N TRP A 355 9.03 5.57 -22.80
CA TRP A 355 8.65 6.39 -21.65
C TRP A 355 9.87 6.92 -20.89
N ASN A 356 10.94 6.12 -20.72
CA ASN A 356 12.17 6.59 -20.05
C ASN A 356 12.83 7.70 -20.87
N ARG A 357 12.94 7.50 -22.19
CA ARG A 357 13.47 8.49 -23.13
C ARG A 357 12.68 9.80 -23.07
N ASP A 358 11.36 9.70 -23.17
CA ASP A 358 10.47 10.85 -23.19
C ASP A 358 10.52 11.59 -21.84
N MET A 359 10.60 10.86 -20.72
CA MET A 359 10.77 11.45 -19.39
C MET A 359 12.14 12.12 -19.22
N LEU A 360 13.24 11.47 -19.62
CA LEU A 360 14.58 12.07 -19.57
C LEU A 360 14.68 13.35 -20.41
N ARG A 361 14.05 13.38 -21.59
CA ARG A 361 13.97 14.58 -22.43
C ARG A 361 13.27 15.72 -21.71
N ARG A 362 12.08 15.48 -21.15
CA ARG A 362 11.35 16.49 -20.37
C ARG A 362 12.19 17.06 -19.23
N LEU A 363 12.85 16.19 -18.47
CA LEU A 363 13.71 16.64 -17.37
C LEU A 363 14.91 17.49 -17.85
N ALA A 364 15.48 17.16 -19.02
CA ALA A 364 16.55 17.95 -19.62
C ALA A 364 16.06 19.30 -20.15
N ASP A 365 14.86 19.34 -20.76
CA ASP A 365 14.22 20.57 -21.23
C ASP A 365 13.93 21.52 -20.07
N GLU A 366 13.41 20.99 -18.96
CA GLU A 366 13.16 21.76 -17.74
C GLU A 366 14.45 22.31 -17.12
N GLU A 367 15.52 21.52 -17.10
CA GLU A 367 16.81 21.96 -16.57
C GLU A 367 17.42 23.08 -17.44
N ARG A 368 17.30 22.97 -18.77
CA ARG A 368 17.70 24.04 -19.69
C ARG A 368 16.87 25.31 -19.47
N ALA A 369 15.55 25.19 -19.37
CA ALA A 369 14.67 26.33 -19.11
C ALA A 369 15.01 27.03 -17.79
N ARG A 370 15.44 26.29 -16.76
CA ARG A 370 15.91 26.85 -15.49
C ARG A 370 17.21 27.63 -15.63
N GLN A 371 18.20 27.06 -16.32
CA GLN A 371 19.49 27.73 -16.55
C GLN A 371 19.31 29.06 -17.29
N ILE A 372 18.38 29.10 -18.26
CA ILE A 372 18.06 30.32 -19.02
C ILE A 372 17.33 31.36 -18.15
N THR A 373 16.44 30.92 -17.24
CA THR A 373 15.59 31.83 -16.47
C THR A 373 16.17 32.26 -15.12
N GLY A 374 17.32 31.72 -14.70
CA GLY A 374 17.96 32.02 -13.41
C GLY A 374 17.11 31.64 -12.18
N ARG A 375 16.10 30.78 -12.36
CA ARG A 375 15.07 30.52 -11.34
C ARG A 375 15.53 29.48 -10.29
N PRO A 376 15.34 29.75 -8.98
CA PRO A 376 15.66 28.80 -7.92
C PRO A 376 14.71 27.59 -7.89
N LEU A 377 15.20 26.47 -7.34
CA LEU A 377 14.52 25.17 -7.29
C LEU A 377 13.07 25.28 -6.78
N GLY A 378 12.10 24.80 -7.57
CA GLY A 378 10.70 24.66 -7.16
C GLY A 378 9.74 25.76 -7.64
N THR A 379 10.19 26.70 -8.46
CA THR A 379 9.28 27.69 -9.09
C THR A 379 8.47 27.04 -10.23
N PRO A 380 7.13 27.21 -10.27
CA PRO A 380 6.28 26.62 -11.30
C PRO A 380 6.60 27.11 -12.71
N ILE A 381 6.41 26.24 -13.70
CA ILE A 381 6.34 26.60 -15.14
C ILE A 381 4.87 26.50 -15.55
N TYR A 382 4.04 27.46 -15.14
CA TYR A 382 2.70 27.65 -15.72
C TYR A 382 2.38 29.15 -15.78
N ASN A 383 1.98 29.61 -16.97
CA ASN A 383 1.27 30.89 -17.10
C ASN A 383 -0.06 30.74 -16.37
N ARG A 384 -0.33 31.60 -15.38
CA ARG A 384 -1.63 31.66 -14.71
C ARG A 384 -2.70 31.97 -15.76
N THR A 385 -3.57 30.99 -16.06
CA THR A 385 -4.70 31.18 -16.99
C THR A 385 -5.93 31.81 -16.33
N TYR A 386 -5.89 32.09 -15.03
CA TYR A 386 -7.00 32.74 -14.32
C TYR A 386 -6.50 33.86 -13.42
N ALA A 387 -7.22 34.99 -13.46
CA ALA A 387 -6.94 36.17 -12.66
C ALA A 387 -7.14 35.85 -11.17
N VAL A 388 -6.11 36.15 -10.36
CA VAL A 388 -6.24 36.18 -8.90
C VAL A 388 -7.22 37.30 -8.57
N ARG A 389 -8.36 37.00 -7.94
CA ARG A 389 -9.20 38.06 -7.37
C ARG A 389 -8.38 38.77 -6.29
N PRO A 390 -8.19 40.09 -6.36
CA PRO A 390 -7.46 40.80 -5.33
C PRO A 390 -8.18 40.60 -3.99
N ARG A 391 -7.40 40.30 -2.95
CA ARG A 391 -7.89 40.28 -1.57
C ARG A 391 -8.64 41.59 -1.32
N GLN A 392 -9.94 41.52 -1.05
CA GLN A 392 -10.63 42.65 -0.45
C GLN A 392 -9.96 42.93 0.89
N ALA A 393 -9.30 44.08 1.00
CA ALA A 393 -8.78 44.55 2.26
C ALA A 393 -9.97 44.64 3.23
N ARG A 394 -9.88 43.93 4.36
CA ARG A 394 -10.79 44.18 5.48
C ARG A 394 -10.59 45.65 5.87
N ALA A 395 -11.67 46.43 5.81
CA ALA A 395 -11.66 47.78 6.36
C ALA A 395 -11.28 47.70 7.84
N PRO A 396 -10.37 48.59 8.32
CA PRO A 396 -10.13 48.70 9.75
C PRO A 396 -11.40 49.18 10.46
N ALA A 397 -11.60 48.66 11.67
CA ALA A 397 -12.75 48.92 12.53
C ALA A 397 -12.88 50.40 12.92
#